data_AF-A0A8X8GCB3-F1
#
_entry.id   AF-A0A8X8GCB3-F1
#
_cell.length_a   1.000
_cell.length_b   1.000
_cell.length_c   1.000
_cell.angle_alpha   90.00
_cell.angle_beta   90.00
_cell.angle_gamma   90.00
#
_symmetry.space_group_name_H-M   'P 1'
#
loop_
_entity.id
_entity.type
_entity.pdbx_description
1 polymer ?
#
loop_
_entity_poly.entity_id
_entity_poly.type
_entity_poly.pdbx_seq_one_letter_code
_entity_poly.pdbx_strand_id
1 'polypeptide(L)'
;MHRYLLRKDVTLGVFGLLLGASGLFAEASPAGFMPVDTVSSGAMTRQLSYHAVVKVAATGTYTDQVSQSIQLLNRKGESKINPYSETYSSALSSFKVVRAWVETPSGKQIIVPDSNIFVRPVPVAQGAPMYS
;
A
#
# COMPACT_ATOMS: atom_id res chain seq x y z
N MET A 1 23.40 -1.30 23.50
CA MET A 1 22.20 -0.42 23.56
C MET A 1 22.37 0.73 22.59
N HIS A 2 21.68 0.71 21.46
CA HIS A 2 21.70 1.80 20.47
C HIS A 2 20.27 2.25 20.20
N ARG A 3 20.00 3.54 20.47
CA ARG A 3 18.76 4.24 20.15
C ARG A 3 18.90 4.85 18.76
N TYR A 4 17.95 4.61 17.87
CA TYR A 4 17.81 5.38 16.63
C TYR A 4 16.59 6.28 16.72
N LEU A 5 16.85 7.59 16.61
CA LEU A 5 15.86 8.65 16.46
C LEU A 5 15.36 8.64 15.01
N LEU A 6 14.09 8.27 14.80
CA LEU A 6 13.41 8.51 13.53
C LEU A 6 12.87 9.94 13.53
N ARG A 7 13.48 10.80 12.70
CA ARG A 7 12.94 12.12 12.37
C ARG A 7 11.61 11.96 11.62
N LYS A 8 10.64 12.77 12.03
CA LYS A 8 9.36 12.95 11.34
C LYS A 8 9.61 13.66 10.01
N ASP A 9 9.28 13.01 8.91
CA ASP A 9 8.86 13.68 7.69
C ASP A 9 7.44 13.19 7.39
N VAL A 10 6.46 13.93 7.92
CA VAL A 10 5.04 13.77 7.59
C VAL A 10 4.73 14.84 6.54
N THR A 11 4.71 14.45 5.27
CA THR A 11 4.26 15.33 4.20
C THR A 11 2.73 15.26 4.12
N LEU A 12 2.06 16.13 4.89
CA LEU A 12 0.63 16.42 4.76
C LEU A 12 0.39 17.18 3.44
N GLY A 13 -0.13 16.49 2.42
CA GLY A 13 -0.67 17.12 1.22
C GLY A 13 -2.04 17.72 1.52
N VAL A 14 -2.11 19.04 1.67
CA VAL A 14 -3.37 19.80 1.78
C VAL A 14 -3.93 20.02 0.37
N PHE A 15 -5.13 19.50 0.11
CA PHE A 15 -5.94 19.84 -1.07
C PHE A 15 -6.64 21.18 -0.83
N GLY A 16 -6.52 22.11 -1.78
CA GLY A 16 -6.83 23.53 -1.61
C GLY A 16 -8.30 23.90 -1.55
N LEU A 17 -8.57 25.02 -0.87
CA LEU A 17 -9.75 25.85 -1.03
C LEU A 17 -9.31 27.13 -1.79
N LEU A 18 -9.87 27.36 -2.98
CA LEU A 18 -9.57 28.52 -3.82
C LEU A 18 -10.22 29.79 -3.27
N LEU A 19 -9.45 30.86 -3.11
CA LEU A 19 -9.89 32.24 -3.38
C LEU A 19 -8.71 33.04 -3.92
N GLY A 20 -8.93 33.67 -5.07
CA GLY A 20 -7.89 34.12 -5.99
C GLY A 20 -7.19 35.41 -5.60
N ALA A 21 -5.99 35.58 -6.14
CA ALA A 21 -5.60 36.69 -7.03
C ALA A 21 -4.08 36.59 -7.28
N SER A 22 -3.71 36.57 -8.56
CA SER A 22 -2.38 36.93 -9.09
C SER A 22 -1.13 36.17 -8.58
N GLY A 23 -0.58 35.33 -9.46
CA GLY A 23 0.87 35.16 -9.60
C GLY A 23 1.46 33.91 -8.97
N LEU A 24 2.18 33.15 -9.80
CA LEU A 24 2.94 31.93 -9.52
C LEU A 24 2.11 30.64 -9.51
N PHE A 25 1.90 30.10 -10.72
CA PHE A 25 1.74 28.66 -10.88
C PHE A 25 3.06 28.00 -10.44
N ALA A 26 3.08 27.45 -9.22
CA ALA A 26 4.04 26.39 -8.91
C ALA A 26 3.56 25.14 -9.63
N GLU A 27 3.93 25.00 -10.90
CA GLU A 27 3.89 23.72 -11.59
C GLU A 27 4.82 22.79 -10.81
N ALA A 28 4.23 21.95 -9.95
CA ALA A 28 4.97 20.87 -9.34
C ALA A 28 5.56 20.07 -10.51
N SER A 29 6.88 20.16 -10.68
CA SER A 29 7.58 19.41 -11.70
C SER A 29 7.09 17.97 -11.60
N PRO A 30 6.63 17.35 -12.70
CA PRO A 30 6.37 15.92 -12.66
C PRO A 30 7.70 15.31 -12.24
N ALA A 31 7.77 14.78 -11.02
CA ALA A 31 8.88 13.95 -10.61
C ALA A 31 8.95 12.87 -11.69
N GLY A 32 9.92 13.03 -12.61
CA GLY A 32 9.93 12.32 -13.87
C GLY A 32 9.80 10.85 -13.57
N PHE A 33 8.84 10.19 -14.22
CA PHE A 33 8.79 8.74 -14.22
C PHE A 33 10.10 8.26 -14.86
N MET A 34 11.09 7.94 -14.04
CA MET A 34 12.34 7.35 -14.52
C MET A 34 11.98 5.92 -14.94
N PRO A 35 12.04 5.58 -16.24
CA PRO A 35 11.84 4.21 -16.65
C PRO A 35 13.00 3.39 -16.07
N VAL A 36 12.70 2.60 -15.03
CA VAL A 36 13.63 1.57 -14.56
C VAL A 36 13.74 0.55 -15.67
N ASP A 37 14.95 0.35 -16.18
CA ASP A 37 15.26 -0.75 -17.09
C ASP A 37 15.02 -2.06 -16.33
N THR A 38 13.89 -2.70 -16.64
CA THR A 38 13.46 -3.93 -15.98
C THR A 38 14.42 -5.08 -16.24
N VAL A 39 15.22 -5.03 -17.31
CA VAL A 39 16.18 -6.08 -17.67
C VAL A 39 17.44 -5.99 -16.81
N SER A 40 17.89 -4.77 -16.45
CA SER A 40 19.12 -4.57 -15.65
C SER A 40 18.89 -4.58 -14.14
N SER A 41 17.66 -4.28 -13.67
CA SER A 41 17.39 -4.11 -12.23
C SER A 41 17.40 -5.40 -11.40
N GLY A 42 17.27 -6.58 -12.04
CA GLY A 42 17.04 -7.84 -11.33
C GLY A 42 15.71 -7.89 -10.55
N ALA A 43 14.85 -6.88 -10.71
CA ALA A 43 13.57 -6.80 -10.02
C ALA A 43 12.66 -7.95 -10.44
N MET A 44 11.99 -8.56 -9.46
CA MET A 44 11.07 -9.67 -9.70
C MET A 44 9.63 -9.19 -9.90
N THR A 45 9.33 -7.97 -9.46
CA THR A 45 8.02 -7.35 -9.45
C THR A 45 8.14 -5.86 -9.79
N ARG A 46 7.04 -5.27 -10.26
CA ARG A 46 6.93 -3.83 -10.51
C ARG A 46 5.61 -3.32 -9.94
N GLN A 47 5.66 -2.30 -9.08
CA GLN A 47 4.46 -1.57 -8.68
C GLN A 47 3.95 -0.76 -9.87
N LEU A 48 2.73 -1.03 -10.33
CA LEU A 48 2.10 -0.24 -11.39
C LEU A 48 1.34 0.95 -10.80
N SER A 49 0.66 0.75 -9.67
CA SER A 49 -0.08 1.79 -8.97
C SER A 49 -0.10 1.51 -7.48
N TYR A 50 -0.13 2.59 -6.70
CA TYR A 50 -0.34 2.55 -5.25
C TYR A 50 -1.14 3.78 -4.86
N HIS A 51 -2.29 3.57 -4.24
CA HIS A 51 -3.16 4.64 -3.76
C HIS A 51 -3.58 4.31 -2.34
N ALA A 52 -3.26 5.20 -1.40
CA ALA A 52 -3.68 5.11 -0.01
C ALA A 52 -4.51 6.35 0.34
N VAL A 53 -5.66 6.14 0.96
CA VAL A 53 -6.56 7.21 1.41
C VAL A 53 -6.89 6.99 2.87
N VAL A 54 -6.52 7.96 3.71
CA VAL A 54 -6.86 7.97 5.13
C VAL A 54 -7.93 9.02 5.38
N LYS A 55 -9.04 8.60 5.98
CA LYS A 55 -10.12 9.49 6.42
C LYS A 55 -10.20 9.45 7.93
N VAL A 56 -10.07 10.60 8.58
CA VAL A 56 -10.15 10.73 10.04
C VAL A 56 -11.45 11.43 10.41
N ALA A 57 -12.23 10.82 11.29
CA ALA A 57 -13.42 11.44 11.85
C ALA A 57 -13.07 12.33 13.04
N ALA A 58 -13.96 13.28 13.39
CA ALA A 58 -13.77 14.16 14.55
C ALA A 58 -13.64 13.40 15.88
N THR A 59 -14.16 12.18 15.96
CA THR A 59 -14.05 11.25 17.10
C THR A 59 -12.67 10.61 17.23
N GLY A 60 -11.75 10.84 16.29
CA GLY A 60 -10.42 10.22 16.26
C GLY A 60 -10.38 8.84 15.62
N THR A 61 -11.52 8.25 15.26
CA THR A 61 -11.55 7.01 14.46
C THR A 61 -11.10 7.29 13.04
N TYR A 62 -10.39 6.36 12.42
CA TYR A 62 -9.94 6.52 11.04
C TYR A 62 -10.30 5.31 10.17
N THR A 63 -10.41 5.54 8.86
CA THR A 63 -10.49 4.51 7.84
C THR A 63 -9.30 4.68 6.91
N ASP A 64 -8.51 3.61 6.76
CA ASP A 64 -7.45 3.51 5.77
C ASP A 64 -7.92 2.61 4.61
N GLN A 65 -7.80 3.10 3.39
CA GLN A 65 -8.11 2.36 2.18
C GLN A 65 -6.91 2.36 1.26
N VAL A 66 -6.38 1.17 0.99
CA VAL A 66 -5.26 0.94 0.07
C VAL A 66 -5.75 0.22 -1.19
N SER A 67 -5.31 0.71 -2.34
CA SER A 67 -5.47 0.05 -3.64
C SER A 67 -4.11 -0.02 -4.32
N GLN A 68 -3.79 -1.20 -4.85
CA GLN A 68 -2.49 -1.44 -5.49
C GLN A 68 -2.60 -2.42 -6.64
N SER A 69 -1.74 -2.22 -7.64
CA SER A 69 -1.48 -3.20 -8.69
C SER A 69 0.00 -3.49 -8.78
N ILE A 70 0.35 -4.78 -8.77
CA ILE A 70 1.72 -5.27 -8.86
C ILE A 70 1.83 -6.17 -10.09
N GLN A 71 2.77 -5.86 -10.96
CA GLN A 71 3.12 -6.70 -12.10
C GLN A 71 4.24 -7.67 -11.70
N LEU A 72 4.05 -8.94 -12.05
CA LEU A 72 5.11 -9.95 -12.01
C LEU A 72 6.01 -9.79 -13.25
N LEU A 73 7.31 -9.60 -13.04
CA LEU A 73 8.29 -9.48 -14.15
C LEU A 73 8.88 -10.84 -14.53
N ASN A 74 8.88 -11.80 -13.59
CA ASN A 74 9.34 -13.17 -13.82
C ASN A 74 8.67 -14.15 -12.83
N ARG A 75 8.80 -15.46 -13.11
CA ARG A 75 8.22 -16.52 -12.27
C ARG A 75 8.74 -16.53 -10.82
N LYS A 76 9.97 -16.06 -10.58
CA LYS A 76 10.51 -15.97 -9.20
C LYS A 76 9.75 -14.92 -8.38
N GLY A 77 9.18 -13.90 -9.02
CA GLY A 77 8.32 -12.90 -8.39
C GLY A 77 7.04 -13.45 -7.79
N GLU A 78 6.52 -14.59 -8.29
CA GLU A 78 5.31 -15.21 -7.74
C GLU A 78 5.49 -15.54 -6.25
N SER A 79 6.66 -16.05 -5.86
CA SER A 79 7.00 -16.35 -4.46
C SER A 79 7.20 -15.12 -3.57
N LYS A 80 7.34 -13.93 -4.15
CA LYS A 80 7.52 -12.66 -3.43
C LYS A 80 6.20 -11.94 -3.19
N ILE A 81 5.24 -12.09 -4.11
CA ILE A 81 3.89 -11.53 -3.97
C ILE A 81 2.97 -12.50 -3.24
N ASN A 82 3.22 -13.80 -3.31
CA ASN A 82 2.32 -14.80 -2.74
C ASN A 82 2.91 -15.44 -1.46
N PRO A 83 2.23 -15.35 -0.30
CA PRO A 83 1.01 -14.56 -0.06
C PRO A 83 1.30 -13.08 0.20
N TYR A 84 0.49 -12.19 -0.38
CA TYR A 84 0.47 -10.79 0.03
C TYR A 84 -0.15 -10.73 1.42
N SER A 85 0.48 -10.01 2.34
CA SER A 85 0.02 -9.94 3.73
C SER A 85 0.02 -8.51 4.22
N GLU A 86 -1.09 -8.14 4.86
CA GLU A 86 -1.24 -6.89 5.62
C GLU A 86 -1.36 -7.23 7.11
N THR A 87 -0.79 -6.38 7.97
CA THR A 87 -0.88 -6.58 9.43
C THR A 87 -1.77 -5.49 10.04
N TYR A 88 -2.66 -5.90 10.93
CA TYR A 88 -3.52 -4.97 11.69
C TYR A 88 -3.69 -5.47 13.12
N SER A 89 -4.01 -4.55 14.05
CA SER A 89 -4.36 -4.91 15.42
C SER A 89 -5.84 -5.26 15.50
N SER A 90 -6.15 -6.51 15.83
CA SER A 90 -7.55 -6.94 15.89
C SER A 90 -8.34 -6.29 17.04
N ALA A 91 -7.64 -5.81 18.07
CA ALA A 91 -8.22 -5.05 19.18
C ALA A 91 -8.60 -3.59 18.80
N LEU A 92 -7.94 -3.00 17.81
CA LEU A 92 -8.11 -1.57 17.47
C LEU A 92 -8.74 -1.36 16.09
N SER A 93 -8.70 -2.35 15.21
CA SER A 93 -9.20 -2.23 13.85
C SER A 93 -9.77 -3.53 13.31
N SER A 94 -10.64 -3.37 12.31
CA SER A 94 -11.12 -4.46 11.46
C SER A 94 -10.54 -4.31 10.06
N PHE A 95 -10.13 -5.41 9.45
CA PHE A 95 -9.65 -5.43 8.08
C PHE A 95 -10.70 -6.07 7.15
N LYS A 96 -10.89 -5.49 5.96
CA LYS A 96 -11.78 -6.03 4.94
C LYS A 96 -11.13 -5.89 3.56
N VAL A 97 -11.08 -6.99 2.82
CA VAL A 97 -10.74 -6.94 1.39
C VAL A 97 -11.97 -6.50 0.61
N VAL A 98 -11.85 -5.38 -0.11
CA VAL A 98 -12.94 -4.87 -0.96
C VAL A 98 -12.99 -5.60 -2.29
N ARG A 99 -11.83 -5.85 -2.90
CA ARG A 99 -11.68 -6.56 -4.17
C ARG A 99 -10.26 -7.06 -4.34
N ALA A 100 -10.09 -8.28 -4.84
CA ALA A 100 -8.79 -8.87 -5.19
C ALA A 100 -8.91 -9.73 -6.44
N TRP A 101 -7.98 -9.56 -7.38
CA TRP A 101 -7.95 -10.33 -8.63
C TRP A 101 -6.52 -10.41 -9.17
N VAL A 102 -6.31 -11.38 -10.06
CA VAL A 102 -5.13 -11.49 -10.92
C VAL A 102 -5.56 -11.19 -12.34
N GLU A 103 -4.80 -10.37 -13.05
CA GLU A 103 -5.03 -10.10 -14.47
C GLU A 103 -4.04 -10.92 -15.32
N THR A 104 -4.55 -11.65 -16.31
CA THR A 104 -3.70 -12.38 -17.27
C THR A 104 -3.07 -11.41 -18.27
N PRO A 105 -2.01 -11.81 -19.01
CA PRO A 105 -1.47 -10.99 -20.09
C PRO A 105 -2.49 -10.62 -21.19
N SER A 106 -3.59 -11.38 -21.29
CA SER A 106 -4.69 -11.09 -22.21
C SER A 106 -5.74 -10.12 -21.64
N GLY A 107 -5.51 -9.55 -20.46
CA GLY A 107 -6.44 -8.64 -19.76
C GLY A 107 -7.60 -9.34 -19.05
N LYS A 108 -7.62 -10.68 -18.97
CA LYS A 108 -8.69 -11.41 -18.28
C LYS A 108 -8.47 -11.32 -16.77
N GLN A 109 -9.50 -10.91 -16.04
CA GLN A 109 -9.49 -10.91 -14.58
C GLN A 109 -9.92 -12.26 -14.01
N ILE A 110 -9.13 -12.77 -13.07
CA ILE A 110 -9.40 -13.96 -12.29
C ILE A 110 -9.57 -13.50 -10.84
N ILE A 111 -10.80 -13.53 -10.33
CA ILE A 111 -11.11 -13.11 -8.97
C ILE A 111 -10.44 -14.05 -7.96
N VAL A 112 -9.82 -13.50 -6.92
CA VAL A 112 -9.30 -14.28 -5.81
C VAL A 112 -10.49 -14.71 -4.94
N PRO A 113 -10.72 -16.03 -4.74
CA PRO A 113 -11.84 -16.50 -3.95
C PRO A 113 -11.62 -16.19 -2.46
N ASP A 114 -12.71 -15.95 -1.73
CA ASP A 114 -12.68 -15.64 -0.29
C ASP A 114 -11.99 -16.73 0.54
N SER A 115 -12.07 -18.00 0.10
CA SER A 115 -11.36 -19.13 0.73
C SER A 115 -9.84 -18.97 0.76
N ASN A 116 -9.28 -18.12 -0.10
CA ASN A 116 -7.84 -17.86 -0.21
C ASN A 116 -7.42 -16.56 0.51
N ILE A 117 -8.38 -15.86 1.12
CA ILE A 117 -8.15 -14.64 1.90
C ILE A 117 -8.41 -15.00 3.37
N PHE A 118 -7.34 -15.12 4.15
CA PHE A 118 -7.43 -15.57 5.53
C PHE A 118 -6.59 -14.70 6.46
N VAL A 119 -7.07 -14.58 7.69
CA VAL A 119 -6.36 -13.90 8.78
C VAL A 119 -5.64 -14.95 9.61
N ARG A 120 -4.39 -14.68 9.96
CA ARG A 120 -3.60 -15.51 10.86
C ARG A 120 -2.92 -14.65 11.92
N PRO A 121 -2.78 -15.12 13.17
CA PRO A 121 -1.95 -14.44 14.16
C PRO A 121 -0.52 -14.32 13.64
N VAL A 122 0.13 -13.19 13.92
CA VAL A 122 1.55 -13.03 13.61
C VAL A 122 2.34 -13.91 14.59
N PRO A 123 3.34 -14.71 14.16
CA PRO A 123 4.05 -15.64 15.03
C PRO A 123 4.69 -15.01 16.27
N VAL A 124 5.11 -13.74 16.21
CA VAL A 124 5.66 -13.01 17.38
C VAL A 124 4.61 -12.65 18.43
N ALA A 125 3.32 -12.72 18.09
CA ALA A 125 2.19 -12.57 19.01
C ALA A 125 1.73 -13.93 19.60
N GLN A 126 2.18 -15.06 19.05
CA GLN A 126 1.90 -16.38 19.65
C GLN A 126 2.70 -16.53 20.94
N GLY A 127 2.02 -16.41 22.09
CA GLY A 127 2.61 -16.48 23.42
C GLY A 127 2.76 -15.12 24.12
N ALA A 128 2.37 -14.02 23.48
CA ALA A 128 2.35 -12.69 24.07
C ALA A 128 0.95 -12.07 23.97
N PRO A 129 0.05 -12.31 24.96
CA PRO A 129 -1.36 -11.92 24.94
C PRO A 129 -1.63 -10.41 24.76
N MET A 130 -0.60 -9.58 24.91
CA MET A 130 -0.67 -8.13 24.81
C MET A 130 -0.65 -7.59 23.37
N TYR A 131 -0.39 -8.43 22.35
CA TYR A 131 -0.15 -8.00 20.96
C TYR A 131 -1.14 -8.56 19.92
N SER A 132 -2.30 -9.06 20.36
CA SER A 132 -3.41 -9.52 19.51
C SER A 132 -4.29 -8.37 18.99
#